data_AF-A0AA37BNZ5-F1
#
_entry.id   AF-A0AA37BNZ5-F1
#
_cell.length_a   1.000
_cell.length_b   1.000
_cell.length_c   1.000
_cell.angle_alpha   90.00
_cell.angle_beta   90.00
_cell.angle_gamma   90.00
#
_symmetry.space_group_name_H-M   'P 1'
#
loop_
_entity.id
_entity.type
_entity.pdbx_description
1 polymer ?
#
loop_
_entity_poly.entity_id
_entity_poly.type
_entity_poly.pdbx_seq_one_letter_code
_entity_poly.pdbx_strand_id
1 'polypeptide(L)'
;MPEQPDNGLAAMQARREKARQGRTPPPPRNPRRADTSAGPVEAEQAPPPQPAPETAVPAAEPAPEPQSAPAPRADAGQRGPGSRRRRSSGIEAEPREPGRGGTTLRLAQVYIDPDLEAWLRTVRATALLAGADVSASAVARLALRALKDSMTPEELVRLLTSKENQAPRSGPGRPRR
;
A
#
# COMPACT_ATOMS: atom_id res chain seq x y z
N MET A 1 13.26 -0.21 60.50
CA MET A 1 12.15 0.34 59.68
C MET A 1 12.49 0.06 58.22
N PRO A 2 11.90 -0.97 57.57
CA PRO A 2 12.17 -1.24 56.16
C PRO A 2 11.43 -0.22 55.29
N GLU A 3 12.18 0.47 54.43
CA GLU A 3 11.63 1.36 53.40
C GLU A 3 10.82 0.52 52.41
N GLN A 4 9.53 0.82 52.29
CA GLN A 4 8.68 0.26 51.24
C GLN A 4 9.16 0.81 49.89
N PRO A 5 9.47 -0.03 48.89
CA PRO A 5 9.74 0.45 47.55
C PRO A 5 8.44 1.02 46.98
N ASP A 6 8.42 2.33 46.77
CA ASP A 6 7.34 3.05 46.15
C ASP A 6 6.86 2.33 44.88
N ASN A 7 5.59 1.94 44.90
CA ASN A 7 4.90 1.26 43.81
C ASN A 7 5.03 2.04 42.49
N GLY A 8 5.99 1.68 41.64
CA GLY A 8 6.22 2.32 40.33
C GLY A 8 4.99 2.30 39.40
N LEU A 9 4.01 1.44 39.68
CA LEU A 9 2.71 1.42 39.02
C LEU A 9 1.87 2.67 39.31
N ALA A 10 1.89 3.20 40.53
CA ALA A 10 1.14 4.40 40.90
C ALA A 10 1.71 5.64 40.17
N ALA A 11 3.04 5.74 40.07
CA ALA A 11 3.71 6.80 39.31
C ALA A 11 3.37 6.76 37.80
N MET A 12 3.20 5.55 37.24
CA MET A 12 2.79 5.39 35.84
C MET A 12 1.33 5.80 35.58
N GLN A 13 0.43 5.54 36.54
CA GLN A 13 -0.98 5.96 36.43
C GLN A 13 -1.10 7.48 36.49
N ALA A 14 -0.46 8.13 37.47
CA ALA A 14 -0.44 9.59 37.58
C ALA A 14 0.09 10.28 36.31
N ARG A 15 1.12 9.69 35.68
CA ARG A 15 1.69 10.23 34.42
C ARG A 15 0.75 10.07 33.23
N ARG A 16 0.00 8.97 33.13
CA ARG A 16 -1.03 8.78 32.08
C ARG A 16 -2.18 9.76 32.23
N GLU A 17 -2.60 10.02 33.46
CA GLU A 17 -3.72 10.92 33.74
C GLU A 17 -3.38 12.38 33.46
N LYS A 18 -2.18 12.82 33.86
CA LYS A 18 -1.65 14.16 33.51
C LYS A 18 -1.52 14.37 32.00
N ALA A 19 -1.19 13.33 31.24
CA ALA A 19 -1.11 13.40 29.78
C ALA A 19 -2.48 13.50 29.09
N ARG A 20 -3.56 13.04 29.74
CA ARG A 20 -4.93 13.14 29.23
C ARG A 20 -5.56 14.50 29.54
N GLN A 21 -5.31 15.07 30.72
CA GLN A 21 -5.87 16.36 31.12
C GLN A 21 -5.35 17.55 30.31
N GLY A 22 -4.13 17.48 29.77
CA GLY A 22 -3.52 18.57 29.00
C GLY A 22 -3.74 18.53 27.48
N ARG A 23 -4.52 17.57 26.97
CA ARG A 23 -4.73 17.42 25.53
C ARG A 23 -6.19 17.62 25.19
N THR A 24 -6.59 18.87 25.00
CA THR A 24 -7.77 19.18 24.20
C THR A 24 -7.57 18.54 22.82
N PRO A 25 -8.45 17.61 22.40
CA PRO A 25 -8.33 17.00 21.08
C PRO A 25 -8.41 18.12 20.02
N PRO A 26 -7.57 18.08 18.97
CA PRO A 26 -7.64 19.06 17.91
C PRO A 26 -9.05 19.03 17.29
N PRO A 27 -9.60 20.19 16.93
CA PRO A 27 -10.94 20.26 16.38
C PRO A 27 -11.03 19.39 15.11
N PRO A 28 -12.15 18.67 14.91
CA PRO A 28 -12.35 17.85 13.72
C PRO A 28 -12.27 18.74 12.48
N ARG A 29 -11.33 18.43 11.57
CA ARG A 29 -10.98 19.27 10.43
C ARG A 29 -12.01 19.27 9.29
N ASN A 30 -13.14 18.58 9.46
CA ASN A 30 -14.21 18.49 8.47
C ASN A 30 -15.57 18.38 9.19
N PRO A 31 -16.39 19.45 9.24
CA PRO A 31 -17.80 19.28 9.54
C PRO A 31 -18.40 18.42 8.41
N ARG A 32 -18.96 17.26 8.77
CA ARG A 32 -19.80 16.49 7.84
C ARG A 32 -20.86 17.45 7.30
N ARG A 33 -20.85 17.64 5.98
CA ARG A 33 -21.94 18.32 5.28
C ARG A 33 -23.22 17.61 5.70
N ALA A 34 -24.08 18.34 6.38
CA ALA A 34 -25.40 17.89 6.74
C ALA A 34 -26.13 17.45 5.47
N ASP A 35 -26.73 16.27 5.56
CA ASP A 35 -27.65 15.71 4.60
C ASP A 35 -28.75 16.72 4.27
N THR A 36 -28.82 17.13 2.99
CA THR A 36 -30.06 17.69 2.47
C THR A 36 -30.94 16.52 2.05
N SER A 37 -31.93 16.28 2.90
CA SER A 37 -33.02 15.34 2.70
C SER A 37 -33.92 15.74 1.52
N ALA A 38 -34.58 14.71 0.97
CA ALA A 38 -35.86 14.70 0.25
C ALA A 38 -35.90 14.97 -1.26
N GLY A 39 -36.00 13.87 -2.01
CA GLY A 39 -36.75 13.77 -3.27
C GLY A 39 -37.41 12.38 -3.34
N PRO A 40 -38.74 12.26 -3.55
CA PRO A 40 -39.43 10.98 -3.57
C PRO A 40 -39.58 10.39 -4.99
N VAL A 41 -39.92 9.10 -4.99
CA VAL A 41 -40.63 8.26 -5.99
C VAL A 41 -39.90 7.76 -7.26
N GLU A 42 -39.77 6.42 -7.28
CA GLU A 42 -40.41 5.52 -8.26
C GLU A 42 -39.75 5.34 -9.64
N ALA A 43 -39.06 4.20 -9.79
CA ALA A 43 -39.18 3.31 -10.95
C ALA A 43 -38.55 1.96 -10.59
N GLU A 44 -39.38 1.02 -10.15
CA GLU A 44 -39.06 -0.40 -10.11
C GLU A 44 -38.98 -0.90 -11.56
N GLN A 45 -37.78 -0.84 -12.14
CA GLN A 45 -37.51 -1.39 -13.44
C GLN A 45 -37.15 -2.88 -13.26
N ALA A 46 -38.11 -3.74 -13.60
CA ALA A 46 -37.95 -5.19 -13.61
C ALA A 46 -36.72 -5.60 -14.43
N PRO A 47 -35.86 -6.51 -13.92
CA PRO A 47 -34.79 -7.07 -14.72
C PRO A 47 -35.36 -7.94 -15.86
N PRO A 48 -34.76 -7.93 -17.06
CA PRO A 48 -35.16 -8.81 -18.14
C PRO A 48 -34.95 -10.29 -17.75
N PRO A 49 -35.78 -11.21 -18.28
CA PRO A 49 -35.65 -12.64 -18.00
C PRO A 49 -34.29 -13.14 -18.51
N GLN A 50 -33.47 -13.64 -17.58
CA GLN A 50 -32.26 -14.38 -17.93
C GLN A 50 -32.67 -15.72 -18.58
N PRO A 51 -32.10 -16.11 -19.72
CA PRO A 51 -32.30 -17.44 -20.27
C PRO A 51 -31.69 -18.48 -19.32
N ALA A 52 -32.45 -19.56 -19.09
CA ALA A 52 -32.06 -20.69 -18.26
C ALA A 52 -30.73 -21.30 -18.74
N PRO A 53 -29.77 -21.57 -17.85
CA PRO A 53 -28.65 -22.44 -18.19
C PRO A 53 -29.17 -23.88 -18.31
N GLU A 54 -29.21 -24.36 -19.54
CA GLU A 54 -29.47 -25.75 -19.88
C GLU A 54 -28.29 -26.62 -19.38
N THR A 55 -28.69 -27.72 -18.76
CA THR A 55 -27.90 -28.71 -18.03
C THR A 55 -26.81 -29.36 -18.89
N ALA A 56 -25.59 -29.46 -18.37
CA ALA A 56 -24.68 -30.56 -18.69
C ALA A 56 -23.76 -30.89 -17.50
N VAL A 57 -24.12 -31.98 -16.83
CA VAL A 57 -23.31 -32.79 -15.89
C VAL A 57 -23.22 -34.18 -16.57
N PRO A 58 -22.23 -35.07 -16.37
CA PRO A 58 -21.02 -35.05 -15.52
C PRO A 58 -19.71 -35.39 -16.28
N ALA A 59 -18.55 -35.09 -15.68
CA ALA A 59 -17.37 -35.92 -15.84
C ALA A 59 -16.60 -35.95 -14.51
N ALA A 60 -16.60 -37.13 -13.88
CA ALA A 60 -15.67 -37.53 -12.83
C ALA A 60 -14.22 -37.40 -13.35
N GLU A 61 -13.18 -37.06 -12.58
CA GLU A 61 -12.52 -37.77 -11.48
C GLU A 61 -11.08 -37.17 -11.41
N PRO A 62 -10.15 -37.50 -10.47
CA PRO A 62 -10.21 -37.65 -9.01
C PRO A 62 -9.49 -36.49 -8.27
N ALA A 63 -9.69 -36.47 -6.96
CA ALA A 63 -8.99 -35.64 -5.99
C ALA A 63 -7.47 -35.93 -5.91
N PRO A 64 -6.60 -34.90 -5.81
CA PRO A 64 -5.31 -35.05 -5.15
C PRO A 64 -5.43 -34.79 -3.64
N GLU A 65 -4.75 -35.66 -2.91
CA GLU A 65 -4.74 -35.86 -1.47
C GLU A 65 -4.34 -34.63 -0.63
N PRO A 66 -4.82 -34.53 0.63
CA PRO A 66 -4.41 -33.50 1.57
C PRO A 66 -2.95 -33.69 2.00
N GLN A 67 -2.06 -32.86 1.46
CA GLN A 67 -0.70 -32.77 2.00
C GLN A 67 -0.74 -32.11 3.39
N SER A 68 -0.40 -32.95 4.35
CA SER A 68 -0.27 -32.69 5.78
C SER A 68 0.48 -31.40 6.10
N ALA A 69 -0.12 -30.60 6.97
CA ALA A 69 0.53 -29.52 7.70
C ALA A 69 1.60 -30.07 8.66
N PRO A 70 2.80 -29.46 8.72
CA PRO A 70 3.60 -29.48 9.93
C PRO A 70 3.25 -28.30 10.83
N ALA A 71 3.06 -28.63 12.11
CA ALA A 71 2.70 -27.78 13.23
C ALA A 71 3.59 -26.52 13.43
N PRO A 72 3.06 -25.49 14.12
CA PRO A 72 3.79 -24.28 14.46
C PRO A 72 4.89 -24.55 15.49
N ARG A 73 6.13 -24.15 15.19
CA ARG A 73 7.14 -23.98 16.24
C ARG A 73 6.95 -22.63 16.90
N ALA A 74 6.53 -22.68 18.15
CA ALA A 74 6.68 -21.61 19.10
C ALA A 74 8.18 -21.37 19.34
N ASP A 75 8.66 -20.18 19.04
CA ASP A 75 9.82 -19.62 19.71
C ASP A 75 9.43 -18.26 20.27
N ALA A 76 9.05 -18.30 21.55
CA ALA A 76 8.86 -17.14 22.38
C ALA A 76 10.20 -16.83 23.04
N GLY A 77 10.81 -15.70 22.73
CA GLY A 77 11.84 -15.15 23.59
C GLY A 77 12.88 -14.30 22.90
N GLN A 78 12.58 -13.01 22.72
CA GLN A 78 13.44 -11.92 23.22
C GLN A 78 12.84 -10.55 22.83
N ARG A 79 11.91 -10.06 23.66
CA ARG A 79 11.61 -8.62 23.75
C ARG A 79 12.39 -8.05 24.93
N GLY A 80 13.61 -7.60 24.68
CA GLY A 80 14.31 -6.68 25.57
C GLY A 80 13.98 -5.23 25.18
N PRO A 81 13.40 -4.40 26.06
CA PRO A 81 13.26 -2.97 25.79
C PRO A 81 14.51 -2.25 26.29
N GLY A 82 15.50 -2.13 25.40
CA GLY A 82 16.77 -1.48 25.69
C GLY A 82 17.16 -0.51 24.59
N SER A 83 16.74 0.75 24.74
CA SER A 83 17.50 1.96 24.41
C SER A 83 18.69 1.81 23.43
N ARG A 84 18.60 2.46 22.26
CA ARG A 84 19.48 3.58 21.89
C ARG A 84 19.14 4.11 20.50
N ARG A 85 18.67 5.36 20.48
CA ARG A 85 18.96 6.33 19.43
C ARG A 85 20.41 6.17 18.96
N ARG A 86 20.62 5.59 17.77
CA ARG A 86 21.84 5.83 16.99
C ARG A 86 21.50 6.83 15.90
N ARG A 87 21.76 8.09 16.22
CA ARG A 87 22.03 9.13 15.24
C ARG A 87 23.26 8.69 14.42
N SER A 88 23.29 9.15 13.17
CA SER A 88 24.45 9.24 12.27
C SER A 88 25.21 7.95 11.95
N SER A 89 24.97 7.46 10.75
CA SER A 89 26.06 7.10 9.84
C SER A 89 25.71 7.68 8.48
N GLY A 90 26.36 8.80 8.15
CA GLY A 90 26.53 9.17 6.75
C GLY A 90 27.19 7.97 6.08
N ILE A 91 26.46 7.35 5.17
CA ILE A 91 27.04 6.40 4.25
C ILE A 91 27.76 7.30 3.23
N GLU A 92 29.01 7.65 3.52
CA GLU A 92 29.98 7.82 2.43
C GLU A 92 29.98 6.48 1.73
N ALA A 93 29.13 6.38 0.71
CA ALA A 93 29.15 5.27 -0.21
C ALA A 93 30.51 5.35 -0.89
N GLU A 94 31.46 4.55 -0.42
CA GLU A 94 32.65 4.27 -1.21
C GLU A 94 32.18 3.96 -2.63
N PRO A 95 32.82 4.56 -3.65
CA PRO A 95 32.50 4.27 -5.03
C PRO A 95 32.86 2.80 -5.28
N ARG A 96 31.88 1.91 -5.07
CA ARG A 96 31.94 0.54 -5.56
C ARG A 96 32.18 0.66 -7.05
N GLU A 97 33.39 0.31 -7.47
CA GLU A 97 33.76 0.26 -8.87
C GLU A 97 32.65 -0.45 -9.65
N PRO A 98 32.13 0.14 -10.74
CA PRO A 98 31.10 -0.48 -11.56
C PRO A 98 31.71 -1.72 -12.21
N GLY A 99 31.58 -2.85 -11.51
CA GLY A 99 31.99 -4.16 -11.98
C GLY A 99 31.34 -4.42 -13.34
N ARG A 100 32.19 -4.40 -14.37
CA ARG A 100 32.12 -5.18 -15.60
C ARG A 100 30.74 -5.17 -16.28
N GLY A 101 30.48 -4.13 -17.07
CA GLY A 101 29.46 -4.13 -18.13
C GLY A 101 28.05 -3.66 -17.74
N GLY A 102 27.85 -3.18 -16.52
CA GLY A 102 26.57 -2.62 -16.08
C GLY A 102 26.27 -1.28 -16.76
N THR A 103 25.06 -1.13 -17.31
CA THR A 103 24.56 0.17 -17.75
C THR A 103 24.59 1.17 -16.59
N THR A 104 25.22 2.32 -16.79
CA THR A 104 25.30 3.38 -15.77
C THR A 104 23.90 3.85 -15.42
N LEU A 105 23.43 3.46 -14.22
CA LEU A 105 22.12 3.87 -13.72
C LEU A 105 22.16 5.36 -13.37
N ARG A 106 21.19 6.11 -13.88
CA ARG A 106 20.98 7.51 -13.50
C ARG A 106 19.86 7.59 -12.47
N LEU A 107 20.01 8.50 -11.51
CA LEU A 107 18.94 8.78 -10.55
C LEU A 107 17.77 9.44 -11.28
N ALA A 108 16.58 8.89 -11.12
CA ALA A 108 15.33 9.43 -11.64
C ALA A 108 14.33 9.57 -10.50
N GLN A 109 13.61 10.69 -10.46
CA GLN A 109 12.49 10.92 -9.54
C GLN A 109 11.19 10.73 -10.31
N VAL A 110 10.28 9.91 -9.78
CA VAL A 110 8.99 9.59 -10.39
C VAL A 110 7.90 9.82 -9.36
N TYR A 111 6.85 10.54 -9.75
CA TYR A 111 5.64 10.67 -8.96
C TYR A 111 4.77 9.44 -9.20
N ILE A 112 4.30 8.82 -8.12
CA ILE A 112 3.41 7.66 -8.17
C ILE A 112 2.14 7.97 -7.39
N ASP A 113 1.02 7.48 -7.91
CA ASP A 113 -0.26 7.59 -7.23
C ASP A 113 -0.32 6.64 -6.02
N PRO A 114 -1.16 6.94 -5.01
CA PRO A 114 -1.32 6.07 -3.83
C PRO A 114 -1.70 4.63 -4.18
N ASP A 115 -2.49 4.44 -5.24
CA ASP A 115 -2.94 3.12 -5.70
C ASP A 115 -1.77 2.29 -6.27
N LEU A 116 -0.88 2.93 -7.04
CA LEU A 116 0.35 2.30 -7.53
C LEU A 116 1.30 1.98 -6.38
N GLU A 117 1.39 2.84 -5.37
CA GLU A 117 2.18 2.56 -4.17
C GLU A 117 1.62 1.35 -3.41
N ALA A 118 0.31 1.26 -3.25
CA ALA A 118 -0.34 0.11 -2.62
C ALA A 118 -0.07 -1.19 -3.39
N TRP A 119 -0.16 -1.15 -4.73
CA TRP A 119 0.17 -2.27 -5.59
C TRP A 119 1.64 -2.70 -5.44
N LEU A 120 2.59 -1.75 -5.42
CA LEU A 120 4.02 -2.06 -5.22
C LEU A 120 4.30 -2.71 -3.86
N ARG A 121 3.56 -2.32 -2.80
CA ARG A 121 3.64 -2.97 -1.48
C ARG A 121 3.16 -4.42 -1.56
N THR A 122 2.07 -4.69 -2.28
CA THR A 122 1.56 -6.04 -2.51
C THR A 122 2.58 -6.90 -3.26
N VAL A 123 3.18 -6.38 -4.34
CA VAL A 123 4.24 -7.08 -5.09
C VAL A 123 5.44 -7.41 -4.20
N ARG A 124 5.83 -6.50 -3.31
CA ARG A 124 6.91 -6.77 -2.36
C ARG A 124 6.52 -7.86 -1.35
N ALA A 125 5.30 -7.82 -0.84
CA ALA A 125 4.81 -8.83 0.09
C ALA A 125 4.79 -10.23 -0.56
N THR A 126 4.35 -10.35 -1.81
CA THR A 126 4.36 -11.62 -2.54
C THR A 126 5.78 -12.10 -2.85
N ALA A 127 6.70 -11.20 -3.21
CA ALA A 127 8.11 -11.55 -3.41
C ALA A 127 8.75 -12.09 -2.12
N LEU A 128 8.45 -11.48 -0.97
CA LEU A 128 8.95 -11.94 0.33
C LEU A 128 8.44 -13.33 0.69
N LEU A 129 7.16 -13.63 0.40
CA LEU A 129 6.61 -14.98 0.58
C LEU A 129 7.30 -16.01 -0.32
N ALA A 130 7.78 -15.59 -1.50
CA ALA A 130 8.58 -16.41 -2.41
C ALA A 130 10.08 -16.47 -2.06
N GLY A 131 10.52 -15.83 -0.96
CA GLY A 131 11.93 -15.80 -0.56
C GLY A 131 12.82 -14.87 -1.38
N ALA A 132 12.24 -13.95 -2.15
CA ALA A 132 12.97 -12.96 -2.95
C ALA A 132 12.86 -11.55 -2.33
N ASP A 133 13.97 -10.82 -2.29
CA ASP A 133 13.96 -9.40 -1.93
C ASP A 133 13.87 -8.53 -3.19
N VAL A 134 12.69 -7.94 -3.41
CA VAL A 134 12.42 -7.10 -4.57
C VAL A 134 12.17 -5.67 -4.11
N SER A 135 13.00 -4.76 -4.63
CA SER A 135 12.84 -3.31 -4.42
C SER A 135 11.87 -2.70 -5.42
N ALA A 136 11.21 -1.60 -5.04
CA ALA A 136 10.33 -0.85 -5.94
C ALA A 136 11.05 -0.38 -7.22
N SER A 137 12.34 0.00 -7.12
CA SER A 137 13.15 0.39 -8.28
C SER A 137 13.50 -0.77 -9.20
N ALA A 138 13.55 -2.01 -8.71
CA ALA A 138 13.68 -3.19 -9.54
C ALA A 138 12.39 -3.46 -10.33
N VAL A 139 11.23 -3.38 -9.67
CA VAL A 139 9.91 -3.53 -10.33
C VAL A 139 9.71 -2.45 -11.39
N ALA A 140 10.00 -1.18 -11.08
CA ALA A 140 9.88 -0.08 -12.03
C ALA A 140 10.78 -0.27 -13.26
N ARG A 141 12.03 -0.70 -13.07
CA ARG A 141 12.95 -1.00 -14.19
C ARG A 141 12.44 -2.15 -15.06
N LEU A 142 11.92 -3.22 -14.44
CA LEU A 142 11.34 -4.34 -15.17
C LEU A 142 10.13 -3.90 -15.99
N ALA A 143 9.23 -3.13 -15.40
CA ALA A 143 8.04 -2.60 -16.07
C ALA A 143 8.41 -1.69 -17.25
N LEU A 144 9.38 -0.77 -17.07
CA LEU A 144 9.85 0.11 -18.15
C LEU A 144 10.54 -0.65 -19.27
N ARG A 145 11.28 -1.72 -18.96
CA ARG A 145 11.86 -2.59 -19.99
C ARG A 145 10.77 -3.33 -20.76
N ALA A 146 9.80 -3.92 -20.07
CA ALA A 146 8.67 -4.59 -20.72
C ALA A 146 7.89 -3.61 -21.63
N LEU A 147 7.63 -2.39 -21.16
CA LEU A 147 6.96 -1.36 -21.96
C LEU A 147 7.76 -1.00 -23.22
N LYS A 148 9.08 -0.82 -23.10
CA LYS A 148 9.97 -0.56 -24.23
C LYS A 148 9.95 -1.69 -25.25
N ASP A 149 9.92 -2.93 -24.77
CA ASP A 149 9.95 -4.12 -25.64
C ASP A 149 8.59 -4.35 -26.34
N SER A 150 7.48 -3.88 -25.74
CA SER A 150 6.13 -4.08 -26.26
C SER A 150 5.57 -2.93 -27.10
N MET A 151 6.09 -1.72 -26.96
CA MET A 151 5.46 -0.52 -27.53
C MET A 151 6.50 0.46 -28.08
N THR A 152 6.21 1.03 -29.25
CA THR A 152 7.05 2.08 -29.85
C THR A 152 6.85 3.42 -29.14
N PRO A 153 7.83 4.34 -29.15
CA PRO A 153 7.68 5.66 -28.56
C PRO A 153 6.49 6.45 -29.13
N GLU A 154 6.21 6.32 -30.43
CA GLU A 154 5.13 7.00 -31.11
C GLU A 154 3.76 6.50 -30.65
N GLU A 155 3.62 5.17 -30.50
CA GLU A 155 2.42 4.55 -29.94
C GLU A 155 2.18 4.97 -28.49
N LEU A 156 3.24 5.06 -27.69
CA LEU A 156 3.13 5.51 -26.30
C LEU A 156 2.64 6.97 -26.22
N VAL A 157 3.18 7.87 -27.05
CA VAL A 157 2.71 9.26 -27.13
C VAL A 157 1.25 9.31 -27.58
N ARG A 158 0.88 8.49 -28.58
CA ARG A 158 -0.51 8.39 -29.03
C ARG A 158 -1.43 7.93 -27.90
N LEU A 159 -1.04 6.92 -27.13
CA LEU A 159 -1.80 6.42 -25.99
C LEU A 159 -1.98 7.48 -24.88
N LEU A 160 -0.91 8.21 -24.55
CA LEU A 160 -0.92 9.26 -23.53
C LEU A 160 -1.74 10.50 -23.96
N THR A 161 -1.79 10.77 -25.25
CA THR A 161 -2.59 11.89 -25.80
C THR A 161 -4.05 11.51 -26.07
N SER A 162 -4.38 10.22 -26.12
CA SER A 162 -5.76 9.74 -26.21
C SER A 162 -6.61 10.33 -25.07
N LYS A 163 -7.80 10.84 -25.42
CA LYS A 163 -8.72 11.49 -24.48
C LYS A 163 -9.11 10.63 -23.28
N GLU A 164 -9.06 9.31 -23.43
CA GLU A 164 -9.37 8.35 -22.37
C GLU A 164 -8.39 8.42 -21.19
N ASN A 165 -7.11 8.68 -21.46
CA ASN A 165 -6.07 8.80 -20.44
C ASN A 165 -5.86 10.24 -19.95
N GLN A 166 -6.45 11.21 -20.65
CA GLN A 166 -6.46 12.58 -20.15
C GLN A 166 -7.52 12.67 -19.05
N ALA A 167 -7.07 12.69 -17.79
CA ALA A 167 -7.91 13.11 -16.68
C ALA A 167 -8.67 14.38 -17.11
N PRO A 168 -10.00 14.44 -16.94
CA PRO A 168 -10.78 15.58 -17.38
C PRO A 168 -10.14 16.81 -16.75
N ARG A 169 -9.64 17.73 -17.58
CA ARG A 169 -9.11 19.02 -17.13
C ARG A 169 -10.29 19.79 -16.54
N SER A 170 -10.57 19.49 -15.28
CA SER A 170 -11.76 19.95 -14.58
C SER A 170 -11.53 21.38 -14.13
N GLY A 171 -12.32 22.29 -14.69
CA GLY A 171 -12.43 23.66 -14.21
C GLY A 171 -12.67 24.65 -15.32
N PRO A 172 -13.87 25.26 -15.45
CA PRO A 172 -14.00 26.52 -16.16
C PRO A 172 -13.02 27.50 -15.52
N GLY A 173 -12.00 27.90 -16.29
CA GLY A 173 -10.97 28.81 -15.83
C GLY A 173 -11.63 30.05 -15.23
N ARG A 174 -11.35 30.31 -13.95
CA ARG A 174 -11.82 31.52 -13.27
C ARG A 174 -11.41 32.71 -14.15
N PRO A 175 -12.35 33.58 -14.57
CA PRO A 175 -12.01 34.72 -15.41
C PRO A 175 -10.99 35.59 -14.66
N ARG A 176 -9.82 35.79 -15.27
CA ARG A 176 -8.84 36.77 -14.82
C ARG A 176 -9.40 38.13 -15.24
N ARG A 177 -9.91 38.86 -14.25
CA ARG A 177 -10.21 40.30 -14.38
C ARG A 177 -8.91 41.09 -14.37
#